data_AF-A0A521USF7-F1
#
_entry.id   AF-A0A521USF7-F1
#
_cell.length_a   1.000
_cell.length_b   1.000
_cell.length_c   1.000
_cell.angle_alpha   90.00
_cell.angle_beta   90.00
_cell.angle_gamma   90.00
#
_symmetry.space_group_name_H-M   'P 1'
#
loop_
_entity.id
_entity.type
_entity.pdbx_description
1 polymer ?
#
loop_
_entity_poly.entity_id
_entity_poly.type
_entity_poly.pdbx_seq_one_letter_code
_entity_poly.pdbx_strand_id
1 'polypeptide(L)'
;PDGTKLASGSWDSMVKVWDVATQQELFTLEGHEGTVTSVAFSPDGTKLASGSWDKTVKVWDVAAQQELFTLEGHEGTVTSVAFSPDGSKLVSGSDDKTVKVWQVRPYCPHVAAQFSLKQLRAAGVQLTAADLKKVEEGK
;
A
#
# COMPACT_ATOMS: atom_id res chain seq x y z
N PRO A 1 0.02 -1.66 -13.65
CA PRO A 1 -1.44 -1.40 -13.56
C PRO A 1 -2.12 -1.81 -14.85
N ASP A 2 -3.35 -2.32 -14.79
CA ASP A 2 -4.12 -2.80 -15.94
C ASP A 2 -4.71 -1.67 -16.81
N GLY A 3 -4.59 -0.42 -16.37
CA GLY A 3 -5.10 0.76 -17.08
C GLY A 3 -6.61 1.00 -16.91
N THR A 4 -7.30 0.21 -16.07
CA THR A 4 -8.76 0.35 -15.86
C THR A 4 -9.12 1.47 -14.88
N LYS A 5 -8.17 1.86 -14.02
CA LYS A 5 -8.35 2.89 -13.00
C LYS A 5 -7.37 4.02 -13.16
N LEU A 6 -7.82 5.23 -12.85
CA LEU A 6 -6.98 6.42 -12.68
C LEU A 6 -7.03 6.89 -11.23
N ALA A 7 -5.97 7.56 -10.79
CA ALA A 7 -5.90 8.20 -9.48
C ALA A 7 -5.51 9.67 -9.65
N SER A 8 -6.07 10.53 -8.80
CA SER A 8 -5.72 11.94 -8.73
C SER A 8 -5.54 12.37 -7.28
N GLY A 9 -4.48 13.13 -7.00
CA GLY A 9 -4.33 13.90 -5.77
C GLY A 9 -4.76 15.35 -5.97
N SER A 10 -5.28 15.98 -4.92
CA SER A 10 -5.83 17.33 -4.97
C SER A 10 -5.38 18.19 -3.78
N TRP A 11 -5.61 19.50 -3.90
CA TRP A 11 -5.31 20.50 -2.88
C TRP A 11 -6.24 20.41 -1.67
N ASP A 12 -7.39 19.75 -1.84
CA ASP A 12 -8.34 19.40 -0.77
C ASP A 12 -7.86 18.28 0.15
N SER A 13 -6.61 17.81 -0.02
CA SER A 13 -5.98 16.72 0.73
C SER A 13 -6.55 15.32 0.43
N MET A 14 -7.35 15.19 -0.62
CA MET A 14 -7.98 13.93 -0.99
C MET A 14 -7.25 13.22 -2.12
N VAL A 15 -7.37 11.90 -2.12
CA VAL A 15 -7.03 11.05 -3.27
C VAL A 15 -8.30 10.46 -3.82
N LYS A 16 -8.58 10.69 -5.11
CA LYS A 16 -9.75 10.12 -5.80
C LYS A 16 -9.32 9.04 -6.77
N VAL A 17 -10.09 7.96 -6.83
CA VAL A 17 -9.91 6.87 -7.79
C VAL A 17 -11.10 6.83 -8.73
N TRP A 18 -10.82 6.67 -10.02
CA TRP A 18 -11.78 6.79 -11.11
C TRP A 18 -11.77 5.54 -11.97
N ASP A 19 -12.93 5.17 -12.49
CA ASP A 19 -13.05 4.16 -13.52
C ASP A 19 -12.89 4.79 -14.90
N VAL A 20 -11.96 4.26 -15.69
CA VAL A 20 -11.61 4.84 -17.01
C VAL A 20 -12.73 4.61 -18.02
N ALA A 21 -13.42 3.47 -17.95
CA ALA A 21 -14.43 3.11 -18.95
C ALA A 21 -15.72 3.92 -18.78
N THR A 22 -16.14 4.13 -17.55
CA THR A 22 -17.38 4.82 -17.18
C THR A 22 -17.18 6.32 -16.92
N GLN A 23 -15.93 6.76 -16.72
CA GLN A 23 -15.56 8.15 -16.38
C GLN A 23 -16.20 8.62 -15.07
N GLN A 24 -16.47 7.69 -14.15
CA GLN A 24 -17.05 7.97 -12.85
C GLN A 24 -16.02 7.82 -11.73
N GLU A 25 -16.21 8.61 -10.67
CA GLU A 25 -15.50 8.41 -9.42
C GLU A 25 -15.93 7.07 -8.80
N LEU A 26 -14.96 6.23 -8.44
CA LEU A 26 -15.20 4.98 -7.74
C LEU A 26 -15.26 5.21 -6.23
N PHE A 27 -14.25 5.90 -5.70
CA PHE A 27 -14.15 6.22 -4.28
C PHE A 27 -13.12 7.32 -4.02
N THR A 28 -13.25 7.96 -2.85
CA THR A 28 -12.31 8.93 -2.29
C THR A 28 -11.59 8.30 -1.10
N LEU A 29 -10.28 8.51 -1.00
CA LEU A 29 -9.44 8.12 0.12
C LEU A 29 -9.08 9.38 0.90
N GLU A 30 -9.49 9.40 2.17
CA GLU A 30 -9.29 10.50 3.10
C GLU A 30 -8.20 10.13 4.12
N GLY A 31 -7.41 11.10 4.55
CA GLY A 31 -6.44 10.91 5.64
C GLY A 31 -5.18 11.76 5.57
N HIS A 32 -4.86 12.37 4.42
CA HIS A 32 -3.83 13.40 4.37
C HIS A 32 -4.32 14.70 5.01
N GLU A 33 -3.41 15.43 5.66
CA GLU A 33 -3.69 16.72 6.30
C GLU A 33 -3.19 17.91 5.46
N GLY A 34 -2.69 17.63 4.25
CA GLY A 34 -2.22 18.63 3.31
C GLY A 34 -2.41 18.19 1.87
N THR A 35 -2.11 19.12 0.95
CA THR A 35 -2.22 18.89 -0.49
C THR A 35 -1.49 17.63 -0.93
N VAL A 36 -2.21 16.78 -1.67
CA VAL A 36 -1.62 15.60 -2.30
C VAL A 36 -0.97 16.02 -3.62
N THR A 37 0.34 15.88 -3.71
CA THR A 37 1.15 16.36 -4.85
C THR A 37 1.43 15.28 -5.88
N SER A 38 1.39 14.01 -5.45
CA SER A 38 1.78 12.88 -6.29
C SER A 38 1.03 11.62 -5.87
N VAL A 39 0.63 10.82 -6.85
CA VAL A 39 0.00 9.51 -6.65
C VAL A 39 0.59 8.50 -7.63
N ALA A 40 0.72 7.24 -7.20
CA ALA A 40 1.24 6.17 -8.05
C ALA A 40 0.63 4.81 -7.68
N PHE A 41 0.06 4.10 -8.65
CA PHE A 41 -0.35 2.71 -8.45
C PHE A 41 0.86 1.78 -8.39
N SER A 42 0.78 0.73 -7.59
CA SER A 42 1.70 -0.40 -7.66
C SER A 42 1.57 -1.14 -9.01
N PRO A 43 2.60 -1.87 -9.46
CA PRO A 43 2.56 -2.58 -10.74
C PRO A 43 1.40 -3.58 -10.87
N ASP A 44 1.03 -4.25 -9.76
CA ASP A 44 -0.10 -5.17 -9.67
C ASP A 44 -1.46 -4.46 -9.50
N GLY A 45 -1.47 -3.13 -9.31
CA GLY A 45 -2.67 -2.33 -9.11
C GLY A 45 -3.36 -2.53 -7.76
N THR A 46 -2.79 -3.33 -6.85
CA THR A 46 -3.42 -3.62 -5.54
C THR A 46 -3.22 -2.49 -4.53
N LYS A 47 -2.20 -1.66 -4.73
CA LYS A 47 -1.85 -0.54 -3.85
C LYS A 47 -1.80 0.77 -4.62
N LEU A 48 -2.09 1.84 -3.90
CA LEU A 48 -1.88 3.21 -4.34
C LEU A 48 -0.94 3.87 -3.33
N ALA A 49 0.04 4.63 -3.79
CA ALA A 49 0.85 5.49 -2.94
C ALA A 49 0.49 6.94 -3.21
N SER A 50 0.52 7.78 -2.18
CA SER A 50 0.35 9.23 -2.28
C SER A 50 1.39 9.97 -1.45
N GLY A 51 1.92 11.07 -2.00
CA GLY A 51 2.81 12.01 -1.29
C GLY A 51 2.11 13.35 -1.07
N SER A 52 2.37 13.98 0.08
CA SER A 52 1.65 15.16 0.53
C SER A 52 2.52 16.27 1.14
N TRP A 53 1.96 17.48 1.21
CA TRP A 53 2.48 18.63 1.95
C TRP A 53 2.54 18.41 3.46
N ASP A 54 1.78 17.44 3.99
CA ASP A 54 1.90 16.99 5.39
C ASP A 54 3.19 16.22 5.69
N LYS A 55 4.10 16.13 4.70
CA LYS A 55 5.43 15.49 4.78
C LYS A 55 5.37 13.97 4.90
N THR A 56 4.21 13.36 4.69
CA THR A 56 4.04 11.91 4.74
C THR A 56 3.88 11.31 3.35
N VAL A 57 4.18 10.01 3.26
CA VAL A 57 3.72 9.16 2.17
C VAL A 57 2.71 8.17 2.74
N LYS A 58 1.51 8.10 2.16
CA LYS A 58 0.52 7.09 2.53
C LYS A 58 0.44 6.00 1.47
N VAL A 59 0.27 4.76 1.91
CA VAL A 59 0.02 3.60 1.07
C VAL A 59 -1.37 3.07 1.37
N TRP A 60 -2.17 2.89 0.34
CA TRP A 60 -3.56 2.51 0.41
C TRP A 60 -3.78 1.14 -0.22
N ASP A 61 -4.70 0.37 0.35
CA ASP A 61 -5.27 -0.81 -0.29
C ASP A 61 -6.42 -0.39 -1.20
N VAL A 62 -6.30 -0.68 -2.50
CA VAL A 62 -7.27 -0.26 -3.51
C VAL A 62 -8.58 -1.05 -3.39
N ALA A 63 -8.53 -2.31 -2.96
CA ALA A 63 -9.70 -3.16 -2.84
C ALA A 63 -10.47 -2.87 -1.55
N ALA A 64 -9.76 -2.71 -0.44
CA ALA A 64 -10.35 -2.41 0.86
C ALA A 64 -10.68 -0.92 1.03
N GLN A 65 -10.17 -0.05 0.16
CA GLN A 65 -10.37 1.42 0.19
C GLN A 65 -9.90 2.03 1.51
N GLN A 66 -8.78 1.53 2.03
CA GLN A 66 -8.27 1.90 3.35
C GLN A 66 -6.78 2.19 3.30
N GLU A 67 -6.32 3.02 4.23
CA GLU A 67 -4.90 3.22 4.46
C GLU A 67 -4.28 1.93 5.02
N LEU A 68 -3.19 1.47 4.42
CA LEU A 68 -2.38 0.37 4.94
C LEU A 68 -1.31 0.89 5.91
N PHE A 69 -0.54 1.91 5.47
CA PHE A 69 0.56 2.47 6.24
C PHE A 69 0.76 3.96 5.92
N THR A 70 1.08 4.74 6.95
CA THR A 70 1.71 6.06 6.83
C THR A 70 3.22 5.91 7.01
N LEU A 71 3.97 6.47 6.08
CA LEU A 71 5.43 6.48 6.08
C LEU A 71 5.91 7.88 6.46
N GLU A 72 6.40 7.98 7.68
CA GLU A 72 6.91 9.21 8.27
C GLU A 72 8.43 9.31 8.17
N GLY A 73 8.95 10.54 8.17
CA GLY A 73 10.38 10.82 8.29
C GLY A 73 10.96 11.75 7.24
N HIS A 74 10.15 12.23 6.29
CA HIS A 74 10.50 13.42 5.52
C HIS A 74 10.27 14.67 6.38
N GLU A 75 11.15 15.66 6.27
CA GLU A 75 11.07 16.92 7.03
C GLU A 75 10.44 18.06 6.23
N GLY A 76 10.17 17.81 4.94
CA GLY A 76 9.54 18.73 4.01
C GLY A 76 8.49 18.02 3.15
N THR A 77 7.77 18.82 2.36
CA THR A 77 6.73 18.35 1.43
C THR A 77 7.24 17.20 0.58
N VAL A 78 6.47 16.11 0.51
CA VAL A 78 6.72 15.06 -0.47
C VAL A 78 6.19 15.55 -1.81
N THR A 79 7.03 15.53 -2.84
CA THR A 79 6.71 16.07 -4.17
C THR A 79 6.54 14.99 -5.23
N SER A 80 7.04 13.78 -4.97
CA SER A 80 6.95 12.67 -5.92
C SER A 80 6.97 11.33 -5.20
N VAL A 81 6.18 10.37 -5.69
CA VAL A 81 6.21 8.97 -5.27
C VAL A 81 6.25 8.04 -6.49
N ALA A 82 6.94 6.90 -6.38
CA ALA A 82 6.95 5.89 -7.44
C ALA A 82 7.20 4.48 -6.88
N PHE A 83 6.44 3.51 -7.37
CA PHE A 83 6.72 2.10 -7.11
C PHE A 83 7.83 1.58 -8.02
N SER A 84 8.65 0.70 -7.46
CA SER A 84 9.54 -0.17 -8.24
C SER A 84 8.75 -1.11 -9.15
N PRO A 85 9.32 -1.59 -10.27
CA PRO A 85 8.63 -2.47 -11.22
C PRO A 85 8.15 -3.81 -10.63
N ASP A 86 8.81 -4.29 -9.57
CA ASP A 86 8.42 -5.51 -8.85
C ASP A 86 7.44 -5.24 -7.68
N GLY A 87 7.11 -3.97 -7.41
CA GLY A 87 6.22 -3.54 -6.34
C GLY A 87 6.77 -3.70 -4.93
N SER A 88 8.00 -4.19 -4.75
CA SER A 88 8.60 -4.47 -3.44
C SER A 88 9.12 -3.21 -2.72
N LYS A 89 9.34 -2.14 -3.48
CA LYS A 89 9.83 -0.86 -3.00
C LYS A 89 8.98 0.30 -3.49
N LEU A 90 8.91 1.32 -2.66
CA LEU A 90 8.38 2.64 -2.96
C LEU A 90 9.51 3.66 -2.77
N VAL A 91 9.61 4.63 -3.66
CA VAL A 91 10.54 5.76 -3.51
C VAL A 91 9.75 7.05 -3.36
N SER A 92 10.28 7.99 -2.57
CA SER A 92 9.70 9.33 -2.41
C SER A 92 10.78 10.40 -2.47
N GLY A 93 10.47 11.50 -3.16
CA GLY A 93 11.29 12.71 -3.20
C GLY A 93 10.62 13.84 -2.41
N SER A 94 11.42 14.67 -1.74
CA SER A 94 10.92 15.73 -0.86
C SER A 94 11.72 17.03 -1.00
N ASP A 95 11.07 18.13 -0.65
CA ASP A 95 11.69 19.46 -0.51
C ASP A 95 12.77 19.51 0.60
N ASP A 96 12.83 18.50 1.46
CA ASP A 96 13.93 18.31 2.44
C ASP A 96 15.28 17.93 1.82
N LYS A 97 15.37 17.93 0.47
CA LYS A 97 16.56 17.58 -0.32
C LYS A 97 16.94 16.10 -0.22
N THR A 98 16.04 15.23 0.23
CA THR A 98 16.28 13.79 0.31
C THR A 98 15.37 12.98 -0.59
N VAL A 99 15.86 11.79 -0.96
CA VAL A 99 15.05 10.71 -1.52
C VAL A 99 15.07 9.57 -0.53
N LYS A 100 13.89 9.02 -0.21
CA LYS A 100 13.77 7.86 0.68
C LYS A 100 13.28 6.65 -0.09
N VAL A 101 13.77 5.48 0.31
CA VAL A 101 13.38 4.19 -0.24
C VAL A 101 12.73 3.37 0.86
N TRP A 102 11.50 2.94 0.62
CA TRP A 102 10.67 2.21 1.56
C TRP A 102 10.48 0.79 1.07
N GLN A 103 10.65 -0.19 1.95
CA GLN A 103 10.27 -1.56 1.63
C GLN A 103 8.76 -1.71 1.79
N VAL A 104 8.08 -1.96 0.69
CA VAL A 104 6.64 -2.28 0.68
C VAL A 104 6.56 -3.80 0.63
N ARG A 105 6.45 -4.42 1.80
CA ARG A 105 6.38 -5.87 1.87
C ARG A 105 5.12 -6.34 1.12
N PRO A 106 5.22 -7.28 0.17
CA PRO A 106 4.05 -8.02 -0.25
C PRO A 106 3.53 -8.74 1.00
N TYR A 107 2.23 -8.59 1.28
CA TYR A 107 1.57 -9.46 2.24
C TYR A 107 1.82 -10.90 1.77
N CYS A 108 2.65 -11.64 2.49
CA CYS A 108 2.99 -13.01 2.14
C CYS A 108 2.23 -13.94 3.10
N PRO A 109 1.00 -14.38 2.76
CA PRO A 109 0.21 -15.24 3.65
C PRO A 109 0.97 -16.53 4.00
N HIS A 110 1.85 -16.99 3.10
CA HIS A 110 2.64 -18.20 3.30
C HIS A 110 3.70 -18.08 4.41
N VAL A 111 4.27 -16.89 4.61
CA VAL A 111 5.25 -16.66 5.69
C VAL A 111 4.54 -16.62 7.04
N ALA A 112 3.37 -15.98 7.14
CA ALA A 112 2.56 -16.00 8.36
C ALA A 112 2.14 -17.42 8.76
N ALA A 113 1.71 -18.24 7.79
CA ALA A 113 1.41 -19.65 7.99
C ALA A 113 2.64 -20.45 8.46
N GLN A 114 3.82 -20.23 7.88
CA GLN A 114 5.06 -20.93 8.29
C GLN A 114 5.53 -20.54 9.71
N PHE A 115 5.36 -19.27 10.11
CA PHE A 115 5.66 -18.83 11.47
C PHE A 115 4.71 -19.48 12.49
N SER A 116 3.40 -19.47 12.20
CA SER A 116 2.41 -20.16 13.03
C SER A 116 2.69 -21.66 13.14
N LEU A 117 3.05 -22.31 12.03
CA LEU A 117 3.35 -23.73 12.00
C LEU A 117 4.60 -24.11 12.80
N LYS A 118 5.67 -23.32 12.72
CA LYS A 118 6.87 -23.53 13.54
C LYS A 118 6.58 -23.40 15.03
N GLN A 119 5.76 -22.42 15.42
CA GLN A 119 5.32 -22.24 16.82
C GLN A 119 4.46 -23.42 17.30
N LEU A 120 3.49 -23.86 16.51
CA LEU A 120 2.61 -24.99 16.86
C LEU A 120 3.39 -26.31 16.97
N ARG A 121 4.36 -26.55 16.08
CA ARG A 121 5.26 -27.72 16.18
C ARG A 121 6.17 -27.64 17.40
N ALA A 122 6.73 -26.47 17.73
CA ALA A 122 7.54 -26.27 18.93
C ALA A 122 6.72 -26.47 20.22
N ALA A 123 5.42 -26.18 20.19
CA ALA A 123 4.49 -26.44 21.28
C ALA A 123 4.00 -27.90 21.35
N GLY A 124 4.50 -28.80 20.49
CA GLY A 124 4.13 -30.22 20.49
C GLY A 124 2.71 -30.50 20.00
N VAL A 125 2.05 -29.53 19.37
CA VAL A 125 0.68 -29.69 18.84
C VAL A 125 0.75 -30.56 17.59
N GLN A 126 0.09 -31.72 17.62
CA GLN A 126 -0.08 -32.55 16.41
C GLN A 126 -1.21 -31.95 15.56
N LEU A 127 -0.84 -31.37 14.42
CA LEU A 127 -1.79 -30.85 13.44
C LEU A 127 -2.09 -31.90 12.38
N THR A 128 -3.37 -32.07 12.05
CA THR A 128 -3.80 -32.93 10.95
C THR A 128 -3.62 -32.21 9.61
N ALA A 129 -3.61 -32.96 8.50
CA ALA A 129 -3.54 -32.37 7.16
C ALA A 129 -4.69 -31.39 6.86
N ALA A 130 -5.84 -31.56 7.52
CA ALA A 130 -6.99 -30.66 7.41
C ALA A 130 -6.75 -29.32 8.14
N ASP A 131 -6.04 -29.34 9.27
CA ASP A 131 -5.70 -28.13 10.02
C ASP A 131 -4.67 -27.28 9.26
N LEU A 132 -3.71 -27.93 8.60
CA LEU A 132 -2.72 -27.27 7.74
C LEU A 132 -3.38 -26.52 6.58
N LYS A 133 -4.39 -27.14 5.96
CA LYS A 133 -5.09 -26.57 4.82
C LYS A 133 -5.87 -25.30 5.19
N LYS A 134 -6.46 -25.25 6.39
CA LYS A 134 -7.16 -24.05 6.88
C LYS A 134 -6.22 -22.88 7.14
N VAL A 135 -5.04 -23.15 7.70
CA VAL A 135 -4.01 -22.13 7.96
C VAL A 135 -3.44 -21.57 6.65
N GLU A 136 -3.27 -22.40 5.62
CA GLU A 136 -2.82 -21.94 4.29
C GLU A 136 -3.88 -21.14 3.53
N GLU A 137 -5.16 -21.47 3.72
CA GLU A 137 -6.30 -20.77 3.09
C GLU A 137 -6.68 -19.45 3.80
N GLY A 138 -6.05 -19.12 4.94
CA GLY A 138 -6.28 -17.85 5.65
C GLY A 138 -7.71 -17.67 6.17
N LYS A 139 -8.44 -18.78 6.40
CA LYS A 139 -9.81 -18.80 6.94
C LYS A 139 -9.85 -19.07 8.44
#